data_AF-A0A2V6NML8-F1
#
_entry.id   AF-A0A2V6NML8-F1
#
_cell.length_a   1.000
_cell.length_b   1.000
_cell.length_c   1.000
_cell.angle_alpha   90.00
_cell.angle_beta   90.00
_cell.angle_gamma   90.00
#
_symmetry.space_group_name_H-M   'P 1'
#
loop_
_entity.id
_entity.type
_entity.pdbx_description
1 polymer ?
#
loop_
_entity_poly.entity_id
_entity_poly.type
_entity_poly.pdbx_seq_one_letter_code
_entity_poly.pdbx_strand_id
1 'polypeptide(L)'
;MKRTLLLLALILAACSRETPQQQAAARLQKAEAAMTECKQRLGLGDMPTPDTVVLADPATKGAEMTPETAALLRLKIQCRLELDELLGARRGATR
;
A
#
# COMPACT_ATOMS: atom_id res chain seq x y z
N MET A 1 -14.15 43.76 -9.21
CA MET A 1 -13.04 42.81 -9.50
C MET A 1 -12.44 42.18 -8.23
N LYS A 2 -12.08 42.96 -7.20
CA LYS A 2 -11.43 42.45 -5.97
C LYS A 2 -12.28 41.48 -5.13
N ARG A 3 -13.62 41.69 -5.08
CA ARG A 3 -14.57 40.78 -4.41
C ARG A 3 -14.78 39.46 -5.15
N THR A 4 -14.76 39.49 -6.49
CA THR A 4 -14.95 38.30 -7.33
C THR A 4 -13.77 37.33 -7.24
N LEU A 5 -12.53 37.86 -7.15
CA LEU A 5 -11.33 37.06 -6.89
C LEU A 5 -11.34 36.39 -5.51
N LEU A 6 -11.84 37.09 -4.48
CA LEU A 6 -11.91 36.55 -3.12
C LEU A 6 -12.91 35.39 -3.04
N LEU A 7 -14.06 35.53 -3.70
CA LEU A 7 -15.07 34.48 -3.81
C LEU A 7 -14.55 33.26 -4.59
N LEU A 8 -13.83 33.48 -5.69
CA LEU A 8 -13.20 32.38 -6.43
C LEU A 8 -12.18 31.63 -5.57
N ALA A 9 -11.33 32.35 -4.82
CA ALA A 9 -10.33 31.75 -3.95
C ALA A 9 -10.95 30.92 -2.80
N LEU A 10 -12.09 31.35 -2.26
CA LEU A 10 -12.82 30.63 -1.22
C LEU A 10 -13.49 29.35 -1.76
N ILE A 11 -14.00 29.39 -3.00
CA ILE A 11 -14.58 28.21 -3.67
C ILE A 11 -13.48 27.19 -4.00
N LEU A 12 -12.31 27.64 -4.46
CA LEU A 12 -11.15 26.78 -4.70
C LEU A 12 -10.61 26.14 -3.41
N ALA A 13 -10.61 26.86 -2.28
CA ALA A 13 -10.17 26.31 -0.99
C ALA A 13 -11.15 25.29 -0.39
N ALA A 14 -12.43 25.37 -0.72
CA ALA A 14 -13.45 24.41 -0.29
C ALA A 14 -13.42 23.11 -1.11
N CYS A 15 -12.95 23.14 -2.36
CA CYS A 15 -12.78 21.96 -3.21
C CYS A 15 -11.52 21.13 -2.91
N SER A 16 -10.61 21.64 -2.08
CA SER A 16 -9.32 20.97 -1.78
C SER A 16 -9.30 20.18 -0.48
N ARG A 17 -10.41 20.10 0.25
CA ARG A 17 -10.47 19.32 1.50
C ARG A 17 -10.98 17.92 1.21
N GLU A 18 -10.05 17.05 0.80
CA GLU A 18 -10.30 15.61 0.84
C GLU A 18 -10.69 15.19 2.26
N THR A 19 -11.71 14.35 2.37
CA THR A 19 -12.07 13.76 3.65
C THR A 19 -10.94 12.82 4.10
N PRO A 20 -10.79 12.57 5.42
CA PRO A 20 -9.84 11.58 5.92
C PRO A 20 -10.01 10.20 5.24
N GLN A 21 -11.25 9.86 4.86
CA GLN A 21 -11.57 8.61 4.19
C GLN A 21 -11.10 8.59 2.72
N GLN A 22 -11.21 9.73 2.01
CA GLN A 22 -10.63 9.88 0.67
C GLN A 22 -9.10 9.77 0.71
N GLN A 23 -8.46 10.39 1.71
CA GLN A 23 -7.02 10.30 1.90
C GLN A 23 -6.56 8.87 2.21
N ALA A 24 -7.29 8.15 3.07
CA ALA A 24 -7.00 6.75 3.38
C ALA A 24 -7.13 5.84 2.14
N ALA A 25 -8.16 6.05 1.33
CA ALA A 25 -8.36 5.32 0.08
C ALA A 25 -7.24 5.63 -0.95
N ALA A 26 -6.86 6.90 -1.11
CA ALA A 26 -5.78 7.30 -2.00
C ALA A 26 -4.42 6.71 -1.56
N ARG A 27 -4.15 6.71 -0.23
CA ARG A 27 -2.96 6.06 0.33
C ARG A 27 -2.95 4.56 0.04
N LEU A 28 -4.08 3.88 0.22
CA LEU A 28 -4.19 2.45 -0.06
C LEU A 28 -3.91 2.14 -1.54
N GLN A 29 -4.53 2.87 -2.47
CA GLN A 29 -4.30 2.69 -3.90
C GLN A 29 -2.83 2.89 -4.28
N LYS A 30 -2.18 3.92 -3.72
CA LYS A 30 -0.75 4.18 -3.96
C LYS A 30 0.13 3.04 -3.42
N ALA A 31 -0.18 2.53 -2.24
CA ALA A 31 0.57 1.42 -1.64
C ALA A 31 0.38 0.12 -2.44
N GLU A 32 -0.82 -0.16 -2.95
CA GLU A 32 -1.09 -1.31 -3.82
C GLU A 32 -0.32 -1.22 -5.14
N ALA A 33 -0.27 -0.03 -5.75
CA ALA A 33 0.52 0.21 -6.96
C ALA A 33 2.02 0.00 -6.70
N ALA A 34 2.57 0.56 -5.62
CA ALA A 34 3.98 0.40 -5.27
C ALA A 34 4.34 -1.07 -5.00
N MET A 35 3.49 -1.81 -4.29
CA MET A 35 3.70 -3.25 -4.08
C MET A 35 3.66 -4.02 -5.40
N THR A 36 2.73 -3.67 -6.29
CA THR A 36 2.62 -4.29 -7.62
C THR A 36 3.88 -4.06 -8.46
N GLU A 37 4.39 -2.83 -8.48
CA GLU A 37 5.63 -2.47 -9.17
C GLU A 37 6.83 -3.25 -8.61
N CYS A 38 6.95 -3.33 -7.28
CA CYS A 38 8.03 -4.10 -6.66
C CYS A 38 7.97 -5.59 -7.06
N LYS A 39 6.78 -6.20 -7.06
CA LYS A 39 6.60 -7.58 -7.51
C LYS A 39 7.01 -7.77 -8.97
N GLN A 40 6.61 -6.86 -9.85
CA GLN A 40 6.96 -6.91 -11.27
C GLN A 40 8.48 -6.86 -11.47
N ARG A 41 9.17 -5.94 -10.77
CA ARG A 41 10.64 -5.82 -10.80
C ARG A 41 11.36 -7.12 -10.39
N LEU A 42 10.74 -7.92 -9.51
CA LEU A 42 11.28 -9.20 -9.06
C LEU A 42 10.90 -10.40 -9.93
N GLY A 43 10.07 -10.20 -10.96
CA GLY A 43 9.49 -11.29 -11.75
C GLY A 43 8.44 -12.11 -10.99
N LEU A 44 7.81 -11.53 -9.97
CA LEU A 44 6.84 -12.17 -9.07
C LEU A 44 5.46 -11.52 -9.14
N GLY A 45 5.09 -10.97 -10.31
CA GLY A 45 3.84 -10.23 -10.52
C GLY A 45 2.59 -11.02 -10.10
N ASP A 46 2.56 -12.31 -10.39
CA ASP A 46 1.43 -13.20 -10.12
C ASP A 46 1.41 -13.77 -8.70
N MET A 47 2.51 -13.62 -7.94
CA MET A 47 2.56 -14.12 -6.56
C MET A 47 1.57 -13.36 -5.68
N PRO A 48 0.85 -14.00 -4.75
CA PRO A 48 0.03 -13.27 -3.81
C PRO A 48 0.89 -12.33 -2.95
N THR A 49 0.37 -11.13 -2.70
CA THR A 49 1.00 -10.19 -1.78
C THR A 49 0.89 -10.73 -0.36
N PRO A 50 1.99 -10.86 0.39
CA PRO A 50 1.93 -11.30 1.78
C PRO A 50 1.01 -10.40 2.62
N ASP A 51 0.31 -10.98 3.58
CA ASP A 51 -0.52 -10.29 4.55
C ASP A 51 0.25 -9.88 5.82
N THR A 52 1.46 -10.40 5.94
CA THR A 52 2.37 -10.15 7.04
C THR A 52 3.78 -9.97 6.55
N VAL A 53 4.53 -9.35 7.42
CA VAL A 53 5.90 -8.93 7.22
C VAL A 53 6.86 -9.80 8.05
N VAL A 54 6.31 -10.73 8.84
CA VAL A 54 7.05 -11.71 9.66
C VAL A 54 7.71 -12.74 8.74
N LEU A 55 9.04 -12.89 8.88
CA LEU A 55 9.83 -13.84 8.09
C LEU A 55 9.76 -15.26 8.67
N ALA A 56 9.91 -15.38 9.99
CA ALA A 56 9.81 -16.64 10.72
C ALA A 56 8.41 -16.77 11.32
N ASP A 57 7.43 -17.07 10.48
CA ASP A 57 6.05 -17.30 10.94
C ASP A 57 5.98 -18.63 11.72
N PRO A 58 5.55 -18.61 13.00
CA PRO A 58 5.36 -19.83 13.77
C PRO A 58 4.41 -20.83 13.10
N ALA A 59 3.41 -20.35 12.36
CA ALA A 59 2.43 -21.19 11.67
C ALA A 59 3.05 -22.00 10.52
N THR A 60 4.17 -21.54 9.96
CA THR A 60 4.88 -22.21 8.86
C THR A 60 6.27 -22.69 9.26
N LYS A 61 6.57 -22.73 10.57
CA LYS A 61 7.90 -23.14 11.07
C LYS A 61 8.13 -24.62 10.76
N GLY A 62 9.25 -24.92 10.09
CA GLY A 62 9.61 -26.29 9.70
C GLY A 62 8.83 -26.82 8.49
N ALA A 63 8.02 -25.98 7.84
CA ALA A 63 7.42 -26.30 6.56
C ALA A 63 8.50 -26.47 5.48
N GLU A 64 8.21 -27.29 4.47
CA GLU A 64 9.09 -27.51 3.33
C GLU A 64 9.34 -26.19 2.56
N MET A 65 10.58 -26.01 2.10
CA MET A 65 10.94 -24.88 1.25
C MET A 65 10.56 -25.19 -0.20
N THR A 66 9.36 -24.79 -0.60
CA THR A 66 8.88 -24.86 -1.99
C THR A 66 9.28 -23.60 -2.76
N PRO A 67 9.22 -23.62 -4.10
CA PRO A 67 9.41 -22.42 -4.90
C PRO A 67 8.44 -21.29 -4.52
N GLU A 68 7.18 -21.59 -4.17
CA GLU A 68 6.23 -20.55 -3.73
C GLU A 68 6.63 -19.95 -2.38
N THR A 69 7.02 -20.77 -1.39
CA THR A 69 7.42 -20.24 -0.08
C THR A 69 8.70 -19.42 -0.16
N ALA A 70 9.64 -19.82 -1.01
CA ALA A 70 10.83 -19.04 -1.32
C ALA A 70 10.49 -17.70 -2.00
N ALA A 71 9.56 -17.69 -2.96
CA ALA A 71 9.10 -16.48 -3.62
C ALA A 71 8.39 -15.52 -2.64
N LEU A 72 7.52 -16.04 -1.76
CA LEU A 72 6.88 -15.25 -0.70
C LEU A 72 7.90 -14.65 0.27
N LEU A 73 8.91 -15.43 0.66
CA LEU A 73 10.00 -14.93 1.52
C LEU A 73 10.80 -13.84 0.80
N ARG A 74 11.08 -14.02 -0.49
CA ARG A 74 11.74 -13.02 -1.32
C ARG A 74 10.94 -11.72 -1.39
N LEU A 75 9.61 -11.78 -1.52
CA LEU A 75 8.75 -10.60 -1.47
C LEU A 75 8.83 -9.90 -0.10
N LYS A 76 8.74 -10.64 1.01
CA LYS A 76 8.82 -10.06 2.36
C LYS A 76 10.15 -9.34 2.62
N ILE A 77 11.23 -9.77 1.97
CA ILE A 77 12.57 -9.18 2.11
C ILE A 77 12.76 -8.02 1.11
N GLN A 78 12.54 -8.27 -0.18
CA GLN A 78 12.90 -7.31 -1.24
C GLN A 78 11.86 -6.22 -1.47
N CYS A 79 10.60 -6.45 -1.10
CA CYS A 79 9.52 -5.46 -1.15
C CYS A 79 9.10 -5.01 0.25
N ARG A 80 10.04 -5.03 1.21
CA ARG A 80 9.73 -4.86 2.63
C ARG A 80 9.04 -3.52 2.92
N LEU A 81 9.53 -2.43 2.31
CA LEU A 81 9.02 -1.08 2.55
C LEU A 81 7.61 -0.92 1.97
N GLU A 82 7.41 -1.36 0.74
CA GLU A 82 6.12 -1.34 0.05
C GLU A 82 5.08 -2.20 0.77
N LEU A 83 5.51 -3.35 1.29
CA LEU A 83 4.66 -4.27 2.05
C LEU A 83 4.24 -3.66 3.39
N ASP A 84 5.17 -3.09 4.17
CA ASP A 84 4.84 -2.43 5.44
C ASP A 84 3.84 -1.27 5.23
N GLU A 85 4.05 -0.47 4.19
CA GLU A 85 3.17 0.64 3.84
C GLU A 85 1.78 0.14 3.43
N LEU A 86 1.69 -0.91 2.60
CA LEU A 86 0.42 -1.51 2.21
C LEU A 86 -0.36 -2.05 3.41
N LEU A 87 0.31 -2.78 4.32
CA LEU A 87 -0.31 -3.30 5.53
C LEU A 87 -0.73 -2.17 6.49
N GLY A 88 0.03 -1.07 6.52
CA GLY A 88 -0.35 0.15 7.22
C GLY A 88 -1.59 0.82 6.63
N ALA A 89 -1.61 1.00 5.31
CA ALA A 89 -2.71 1.64 4.59
C ALA A 89 -4.01 0.84 4.70
N ARG A 90 -3.95 -0.50 4.59
CA ARG A 90 -5.11 -1.38 4.79
C ARG A 90 -5.75 -1.20 6.17
N ARG A 91 -4.93 -1.17 7.23
CA ARG A 91 -5.42 -0.94 8.60
C ARG A 91 -6.03 0.45 8.80
N GLY A 92 -5.52 1.45 8.08
CA GLY A 92 -6.04 2.82 8.10
C GLY A 92 -7.35 2.98 7.35
N ALA A 93 -7.55 2.23 6.27
CA ALA A 93 -8.78 2.26 5.47
C ALA A 93 -9.96 1.54 6.13
N THR A 94 -9.70 0.60 7.04
CA THR A 94 -10.71 -0.17 7.79
C THR A 94 -11.17 0.50 9.09
N ARG A 95 -10.55 1.61 9.50
CA ARG A 95 -10.94 2.38 10.70
C ARG A 95 -11.80 3.57 10.30
#